data_AF-A0A932NXX4-F1
#
_entry.id   AF-A0A932NXX4-F1
#
_cell.length_a   1.000
_cell.length_b   1.000
_cell.length_c   1.000
_cell.angle_alpha   90.00
_cell.angle_beta   90.00
_cell.angle_gamma   90.00
#
_symmetry.space_group_name_H-M   'P 1'
#
loop_
_entity.id
_entity.type
_entity.pdbx_description
1 polymer ?
#
loop_
_entity_poly.entity_id
_entity_poly.type
_entity_poly.pdbx_seq_one_letter_code
_entity_poly.pdbx_strand_id
1 'polypeptide(L)'
;MSIEAAIAHAIRNDLDIIKVMPELNALPIDQLQDHIEGYILDIQDALYRTITQKGDAYLRAKDAAGLCATCLEDGVTLPPEILLRMCQTIVQLNILDAQFILDTPEGTTLYYAKIDIAA
;
A
#
# COMPACT_ATOMS: atom_id res chain seq x y z
N MET A 1 4.48 -5.06 -10.18
CA MET A 1 3.32 -4.68 -9.36
C MET A 1 3.38 -3.17 -9.13
N SER A 2 2.29 -2.46 -9.40
CA SER A 2 2.26 -1.01 -9.20
C SER A 2 2.21 -0.66 -7.71
N ILE A 3 2.54 0.58 -7.36
CA ILE A 3 2.51 1.02 -5.96
C ILE A 3 1.08 0.95 -5.40
N GLU A 4 0.06 1.22 -6.22
CA GLU A 4 -1.36 1.12 -5.86
C GLU A 4 -1.71 -0.32 -5.45
N ALA A 5 -1.25 -1.31 -6.21
CA ALA A 5 -1.47 -2.71 -5.89
C ALA A 5 -0.73 -3.14 -4.62
N ALA A 6 0.46 -2.60 -4.35
CA ALA A 6 1.21 -2.87 -3.13
C ALA A 6 0.52 -2.28 -1.89
N ILE A 7 0.04 -1.04 -1.99
CA ILE A 7 -0.73 -0.37 -0.94
C ILE A 7 -2.03 -1.14 -0.67
N ALA A 8 -2.79 -1.48 -1.71
CA ALA A 8 -4.04 -2.24 -1.56
C ALA A 8 -3.80 -3.60 -0.89
N HIS A 9 -2.71 -4.29 -1.25
CA HIS A 9 -2.33 -5.54 -0.62
C HIS A 9 -1.98 -5.36 0.87
N ALA A 10 -1.19 -4.34 1.20
CA ALA A 10 -0.80 -4.05 2.58
C ALA A 10 -2.02 -3.66 3.44
N ILE A 11 -2.93 -2.81 2.93
CA ILE A 11 -4.18 -2.50 3.62
C ILE A 11 -4.96 -3.77 3.90
N ARG A 12 -5.16 -4.63 2.88
CA ARG A 12 -5.94 -5.85 3.04
C ARG A 12 -5.35 -6.82 4.08
N ASN A 13 -4.03 -6.93 4.17
CA ASN A 13 -3.38 -7.92 5.03
C ASN A 13 -3.03 -7.40 6.43
N ASP A 14 -2.67 -6.12 6.55
CA ASP A 14 -2.05 -5.58 7.76
C ASP A 14 -2.96 -4.60 8.52
N LEU A 15 -3.99 -4.05 7.87
CA LEU A 15 -4.93 -3.13 8.53
C LEU A 15 -5.90 -3.89 9.43
N ASP A 16 -5.80 -3.63 10.73
CA ASP A 16 -6.78 -4.06 11.71
C ASP A 16 -7.80 -2.94 11.92
N ILE A 17 -8.89 -2.98 11.15
CA ILE A 17 -9.89 -1.91 11.14
C ILE A 17 -10.54 -1.69 12.52
N ILE A 18 -10.72 -2.75 13.31
CA ILE A 18 -11.35 -2.67 14.64
C ILE A 18 -10.42 -1.99 15.63
N LYS A 19 -9.11 -2.25 15.53
CA LYS A 19 -8.10 -1.59 16.36
C LYS A 19 -7.96 -0.10 16.03
N VAL A 20 -8.12 0.25 14.76
CA VAL A 20 -7.93 1.60 14.26
C VAL A 20 -9.18 2.46 14.41
N MET A 21 -10.37 1.87 14.30
CA MET A 21 -11.66 2.54 14.44
C MET A 21 -12.50 1.84 15.53
N PRO A 22 -12.16 2.00 16.82
CA PRO A 22 -12.88 1.36 17.92
C PRO A 22 -14.37 1.74 17.99
N GLU A 23 -14.74 2.90 17.45
CA GLU A 23 -16.10 3.42 17.33
C GLU A 23 -17.03 2.56 16.46
N LEU A 24 -16.49 1.73 15.56
CA LEU A 24 -17.28 0.82 14.73
C LEU A 24 -18.17 -0.11 15.57
N ASN A 25 -17.74 -0.47 16.78
CA ASN A 25 -18.53 -1.34 17.67
C ASN A 25 -19.85 -0.71 18.14
N ALA A 26 -20.00 0.61 18.01
CA ALA A 26 -21.19 1.35 18.41
C ALA A 26 -22.06 1.77 17.22
N LEU A 27 -21.61 1.54 15.98
CA LEU A 27 -22.35 1.95 14.79
C LEU A 27 -23.42 0.93 14.39
N PRO A 28 -24.57 1.38 13.87
CA PRO A 28 -25.54 0.53 13.19
C PRO A 28 -24.91 -0.20 12.00
N ILE A 29 -25.31 -1.46 11.78
CA ILE A 29 -24.74 -2.31 10.73
C ILE A 29 -24.85 -1.68 9.33
N ASP A 30 -25.96 -0.99 9.07
CA ASP A 30 -26.24 -0.28 7.82
C ASP A 30 -25.31 0.91 7.55
N GLN A 31 -24.59 1.40 8.58
CA GLN A 31 -23.62 2.50 8.44
C GLN A 31 -22.16 2.03 8.44
N LEU A 32 -21.91 0.76 8.82
CA LEU A 32 -20.55 0.23 8.93
C LEU A 32 -19.82 0.23 7.59
N GLN A 33 -20.49 -0.19 6.52
CA GLN A 33 -19.86 -0.34 5.21
C GLN A 33 -19.31 1.00 4.69
N ASP A 34 -20.17 2.03 4.64
CA ASP A 34 -19.80 3.35 4.13
C ASP A 34 -18.67 3.97 4.96
N HIS A 35 -18.70 3.76 6.28
CA HIS A 35 -17.70 4.32 7.18
C HIS A 35 -16.32 3.65 7.00
N ILE A 36 -16.29 2.32 6.89
CA ILE A 36 -15.07 1.55 6.64
C ILE A 36 -14.51 1.88 5.25
N GLU A 37 -15.37 1.96 4.23
CA GLU A 37 -14.95 2.25 2.86
C GLU A 37 -14.32 3.64 2.76
N GLY A 38 -14.95 4.67 3.33
CA GLY A 38 -14.38 6.02 3.37
C GLY A 38 -13.01 6.04 4.03
N TYR A 39 -12.87 5.38 5.17
CA TYR A 39 -11.60 5.31 5.90
C TYR A 39 -10.49 4.61 5.10
N ILE A 40 -10.82 3.49 4.45
CA ILE A 40 -9.86 2.76 3.60
C ILE A 40 -9.40 3.62 2.42
N LEU A 41 -10.34 4.33 1.77
CA LEU A 41 -10.01 5.21 0.65
C LEU A 41 -9.10 6.36 1.08
N ASP A 42 -9.35 6.97 2.24
CA ASP A 42 -8.53 8.05 2.78
C ASP A 42 -7.10 7.58 3.08
N ILE A 43 -6.94 6.41 3.72
CA ILE A 43 -5.62 5.80 3.92
C ILE A 43 -4.93 5.54 2.60
N GLN A 44 -5.64 4.93 1.64
CA GLN A 44 -5.06 4.55 0.36
C GLN A 44 -4.55 5.77 -0.40
N ASP A 45 -5.34 6.85 -0.45
CA ASP A 45 -4.93 8.11 -1.09
C ASP A 45 -3.76 8.76 -0.35
N ALA A 46 -3.79 8.81 0.98
CA ALA A 46 -2.71 9.38 1.78
C ALA A 46 -1.38 8.63 1.59
N LEU A 47 -1.40 7.30 1.65
CA LEU A 47 -0.23 6.46 1.39
C LEU A 47 0.26 6.63 -0.05
N TYR A 48 -0.64 6.61 -1.03
CA TYR A 48 -0.28 6.77 -2.43
C TYR A 48 0.44 8.09 -2.68
N ARG A 49 -0.15 9.19 -2.23
CA ARG A 49 0.43 10.54 -2.37
C ARG A 49 1.80 10.63 -1.69
N THR A 50 1.91 10.15 -0.45
CA THR A 50 3.17 10.24 0.29
C THR A 50 4.28 9.43 -0.38
N ILE A 51 3.98 8.18 -0.75
CA ILE A 51 4.98 7.26 -1.29
C ILE A 51 5.43 7.68 -2.69
N THR A 52 4.51 8.15 -3.54
CA THR A 52 4.85 8.64 -4.88
C THR A 52 5.67 9.93 -4.85
N GLN A 53 5.44 10.81 -3.87
CA GLN A 53 6.15 12.10 -3.78
C GLN A 53 7.50 12.00 -3.06
N LYS A 54 7.58 11.19 -1.98
CA LYS A 54 8.73 11.17 -1.05
C LYS A 54 9.29 9.77 -0.79
N GLY A 55 8.58 8.72 -1.20
CA GLY A 55 8.87 7.33 -0.82
C GLY A 55 9.91 6.61 -1.68
N ASP A 56 10.18 7.06 -2.91
CA ASP A 56 11.04 6.34 -3.88
C ASP A 56 12.44 6.02 -3.33
N ALA A 57 13.06 6.95 -2.61
CA ALA A 57 14.37 6.72 -2.00
C ALA A 57 14.36 5.57 -0.99
N TYR A 58 13.32 5.50 -0.15
CA TYR A 58 13.16 4.47 0.87
C TYR A 58 12.79 3.12 0.27
N LEU A 59 11.96 3.09 -0.77
CA LEU A 59 11.64 1.86 -1.51
C LEU A 59 12.92 1.24 -2.10
N ARG A 60 13.77 2.06 -2.75
CA ARG A 60 15.05 1.59 -3.31
C ARG A 60 16.04 1.15 -2.23
N ALA A 61 16.09 1.87 -1.11
CA ALA A 61 16.93 1.53 0.03
C ALA A 61 16.39 0.34 0.85
N LYS A 62 15.17 -0.14 0.55
CA LYS A 62 14.45 -1.16 1.32
C LYS A 62 14.23 -0.77 2.78
N ASP A 63 14.07 0.52 3.02
CA ASP A 63 13.94 1.11 4.33
C ASP A 63 12.47 1.33 4.70
N ALA A 64 11.85 0.30 5.26
CA ALA A 64 10.47 0.39 5.72
C ALA A 64 10.28 1.36 6.91
N ALA A 65 11.32 1.56 7.73
CA ALA A 65 11.25 2.45 8.87
C ALA A 65 11.28 3.92 8.42
N GLY A 66 12.18 4.26 7.50
CA GLY A 66 12.23 5.59 6.86
C GLY A 66 10.96 5.90 6.07
N LEU A 67 10.40 4.91 5.36
CA LEU A 67 9.10 5.06 4.68
C LEU A 67 7.97 5.34 5.68
N CYS A 68 7.93 4.59 6.80
CA CYS A 68 6.94 4.79 7.86
C CYS A 68 7.05 6.19 8.50
N ALA A 69 8.28 6.62 8.82
CA ALA A 69 8.52 7.96 9.36
C ALA A 69 8.03 9.05 8.41
N THR A 70 8.29 8.90 7.11
CA THR A 70 7.83 9.84 6.09
C THR A 70 6.31 9.87 6.00
N CYS A 71 5.63 8.73 6.08
CA CYS A 71 4.17 8.65 6.13
C CYS A 71 3.59 9.34 7.38
N LEU A 72 4.22 9.18 8.55
CA LEU A 72 3.80 9.87 9.76
C LEU A 72 3.98 11.39 9.65
N GLU A 73 5.10 11.84 9.10
CA GLU A 73 5.38 13.27 8.87
C GLU A 73 4.41 13.92 7.87
N ASP A 74 3.93 13.15 6.88
CA ASP A 74 2.94 13.62 5.90
C ASP A 74 1.49 13.54 6.41
N GLY A 75 1.29 13.08 7.65
CA GLY A 75 0.01 13.10 8.33
C GLY A 75 -0.86 11.86 8.12
N VAL A 76 -0.28 10.71 7.73
CA VAL A 76 -1.02 9.44 7.66
C VAL A 76 -1.49 9.04 9.07
N THR A 77 -2.81 9.01 9.27
CA THR A 77 -3.46 8.80 10.57
C THR A 77 -3.62 7.31 10.90
N LEU A 78 -2.49 6.59 11.00
CA LEU A 78 -2.44 5.20 11.41
C LEU A 78 -1.57 5.01 12.67
N PRO A 79 -1.90 4.06 13.55
CA PRO A 79 -1.02 3.67 14.63
C PRO A 79 0.37 3.25 14.08
N PRO A 80 1.48 3.76 14.65
CA PRO A 80 2.82 3.54 14.08
C PRO A 80 3.18 2.06 13.87
N GLU A 81 2.73 1.19 14.75
CA GLU A 81 2.96 -0.27 14.65
C GLU A 81 2.24 -0.91 13.44
N ILE A 82 1.04 -0.42 13.10
CA ILE A 82 0.27 -0.90 11.95
C ILE A 82 0.87 -0.34 10.67
N LEU A 83 1.15 0.96 10.66
CA LEU A 83 1.77 1.63 9.53
C LEU A 83 3.14 1.03 9.20
N LEU A 84 3.96 0.72 10.20
CA LEU A 84 5.26 0.08 9.98
C LEU A 84 5.12 -1.29 9.31
N ARG A 85 4.17 -2.13 9.75
CA ARG A 85 3.90 -3.43 9.09
C ARG A 85 3.47 -3.24 7.64
N MET A 86 2.57 -2.29 7.38
CA MET A 86 2.15 -1.96 6.02
C MET A 86 3.33 -1.50 5.15
N CYS A 87 4.19 -0.61 5.65
CA CYS A 87 5.39 -0.16 4.95
C CYS A 87 6.37 -1.31 4.68
N GLN A 88 6.52 -2.26 5.62
CA GLN A 88 7.31 -3.48 5.41
C GLN A 88 6.74 -4.31 4.26
N THR A 89 5.44 -4.57 4.25
CA THR A 89 4.74 -5.29 3.18
C THR A 89 4.90 -4.59 1.83
N ILE A 90 4.72 -3.27 1.76
CA ILE A 90 4.88 -2.48 0.53
C ILE A 90 6.31 -2.60 -0.02
N VAL A 91 7.32 -2.43 0.85
CA VAL A 91 8.74 -2.59 0.47
C VAL A 91 9.02 -4.01 -0.03
N GLN A 92 8.53 -5.03 0.66
CA GLN A 92 8.71 -6.43 0.26
C GLN A 92 8.11 -6.72 -1.12
N LEU A 93 6.91 -6.22 -1.37
CA LEU A 93 6.22 -6.43 -2.64
C LEU A 93 6.87 -5.65 -3.80
N ASN A 94 7.50 -4.51 -3.51
CA ASN A 94 8.29 -3.77 -4.50
C ASN A 94 9.58 -4.51 -4.90
N ILE A 95 10.16 -5.31 -3.99
CA ILE A 95 11.37 -6.11 -4.25
C ILE A 95 11.11 -7.25 -5.23
N LEU A 96 9.94 -7.89 -5.17
CA LEU A 96 9.59 -9.06 -5.99
C LEU A 96 9.60 -8.75 -7.50
N ASP A 97 9.27 -7.51 -7.91
CA ASP A 97 9.38 -7.09 -9.31
C ASP A 97 10.81 -6.76 -9.72
N ALA A 98 11.62 -6.19 -8.82
CA ALA A 98 13.00 -5.84 -9.12
C ALA A 98 13.86 -7.09 -9.43
N GLN A 99 13.59 -8.21 -8.77
CA GLN A 99 14.24 -9.49 -9.07
C GLN A 99 13.80 -10.08 -10.42
N PHE A 100 12.53 -9.90 -10.80
CA PHE A 100 12.02 -10.34 -12.11
C PHE A 100 12.66 -9.60 -13.28
N ILE A 101 13.11 -8.35 -13.08
CA ILE A 101 13.81 -7.56 -14.11
C ILE A 101 15.29 -7.96 -14.23
N LEU A 102 15.92 -8.41 -13.15
CA LEU A 102 17.37 -8.68 -13.12
C LEU A 102 17.75 -10.09 -13.61
N ASP A 103 16.85 -11.07 -13.51
CA ASP A 103 17.11 -12.45 -13.95
C ASP A 103 16.64 -12.71 -15.40
N THR A 104 17.33 -12.13 -16.38
CA THR A 104 17.37 -12.71 -17.74
C THR A 104 18.81 -12.74 -18.28
N PRO A 105 19.40 -13.92 -18.56
CA PRO A 105 20.63 -14.02 -19.35
C PRO A 105 20.44 -13.62 -20.82
N GLU A 106 19.20 -13.49 -21.29
CA GLU A 106 18.84 -13.23 -22.69
C GLU A 106 17.68 -12.22 -22.72
N GLY A 107 18.03 -10.92 -22.76
CA GLY A 107 17.09 -9.80 -22.59
C GLY A 107 15.99 -9.69 -23.65
N THR A 108 14.90 -10.45 -23.49
CA THR A 108 13.65 -10.27 -24.23
C THR A 108 12.48 -10.16 -23.25
N THR A 109 11.96 -8.94 -23.06
CA THR A 109 10.78 -8.68 -22.22
C THR A 109 9.51 -9.19 -22.90
N LEU A 110 8.84 -10.17 -22.29
CA LEU A 110 7.47 -10.56 -22.63
C LEU A 110 6.49 -9.59 -21.97
N TYR A 111 6.08 -8.54 -22.70
CA TYR A 111 4.88 -7.80 -22.38
C TYR A 111 3.65 -8.59 -22.84
N TYR A 112 3.02 -9.36 -21.95
CA TYR A 112 1.62 -9.71 -22.15
C TYR A 112 0.75 -8.53 -21.69
N ALA A 113 0.65 -7.52 -22.55
CA ALA A 113 -0.50 -6.64 -22.55
C ALA A 113 -1.60 -7.32 -23.39
N LYS A 114 -2.35 -8.24 -22.78
CA LYS A 114 -3.69 -8.58 -23.28
C LYS A 114 -4.71 -7.74 -22.53
N ILE A 115 -4.77 -6.48 -22.91
CA ILE A 115 -5.97 -5.66 -22.74
C ILE A 115 -6.90 -6.08 -23.88
N ASP A 116 -7.90 -6.91 -23.59
CA ASP A 116 -9.05 -7.05 -24.49
C ASP A 116 -9.93 -5.82 -24.28
N ILE A 117 -9.82 -4.85 -25.20
CA ILE A 117 -10.84 -3.83 -25.46
C ILE A 117 -11.51 -4.20 -26.78
N ALA A 118 -12.84 -4.20 -26.75
CA ALA A 118 -13.78 -4.78 -27.70
C ALA A 118 -13.72 -4.31 -29.17
N ALA A 119 -14.14 -5.22 -30.06
CA ALA A 119 -15.03 -4.94 -31.19
C ALA A 119 -15.97 -6.16 -31.41
#